data_AF-A0A2W5WXE9-F1
#
_entry.id   AF-A0A2W5WXE9-F1
#
_cell.length_a   1.000
_cell.length_b   1.000
_cell.length_c   1.000
_cell.angle_alpha   90.00
_cell.angle_beta   90.00
_cell.angle_gamma   90.00
#
_symmetry.space_group_name_H-M   'P 1'
#
loop_
_entity.id
_entity.type
_entity.pdbx_description
1 polymer ?
#
loop_
_entity_poly.entity_id
_entity_poly.type
_entity_poly.pdbx_seq_one_letter_code
_entity_poly.pdbx_strand_id
1 'polypeptide(L)'
;MSAHVERSRPIGYGSLAGEFIGAAGWISFTAVVLAGATGGFFTWYLAVVPLHREGLSAIALPLGVLIGALVSLSLWRWYANYFARRTGIKFERSLRYDALSWVSLLLLWLSFALPLSITHSGRMLVVSAAFFCLAKLFFAARFNQTVRDVLVDFATTRFAIVVIAELAAIIIGQRAGTHIAESRHLLLAVWGRWDAVHYLDIATIGYHGTDVAFFPLFPLLITMLGRLTGSHLIAGLILSNVAFFFGLLYLYKWAEHEFDRGVARRAIFYISIFPTAVFFSAVYTESLFFALTVASFYYIREHKWLAAGIIGFLAALTRVEGVLLIVPFAMECYQSNRSSAVGILRPAISICLIPLGILCYMAWLWVLVGDPLAFSHVQSHWNRHLALPWVGIWNSLKIVATTHLPQTAVNKLLELVFTGLMIGVLVAGYRRLRPSAAAYMALSILVPLCTSSLMSMQRFALVLFPMFAILALWGQKPSVNNLIVALSLPLLGLFTVLFANWYWVA
;
A
#
# COMPACT_ATOMS: atom_id res chain seq x y z
N MET A 1 41.86 -12.57 6.68
CA MET A 1 41.40 -13.91 7.14
C MET A 1 40.31 -14.39 6.21
N SER A 2 40.63 -15.35 5.36
CA SER A 2 39.74 -15.94 4.36
C SER A 2 38.67 -16.81 5.04
N ALA A 3 37.42 -16.39 4.99
CA ALA A 3 36.30 -17.22 5.41
C ALA A 3 36.09 -18.31 4.35
N HIS A 4 36.38 -19.56 4.72
CA HIS A 4 36.01 -20.74 3.94
C HIS A 4 34.49 -20.77 3.77
N VAL A 5 34.04 -20.55 2.53
CA VAL A 5 32.69 -20.90 2.10
C VAL A 5 32.64 -22.42 2.03
N GLU A 6 32.11 -23.03 3.09
CA GLU A 6 31.75 -24.45 3.11
C GLU A 6 30.68 -24.69 2.04
N ARG A 7 31.12 -25.21 0.88
CA ARG A 7 30.21 -25.73 -0.14
C ARG A 7 29.52 -26.95 0.45
N SER A 8 28.21 -26.85 0.66
CA SER A 8 27.35 -27.96 1.04
C SER A 8 27.54 -29.13 0.08
N ARG A 9 27.87 -30.31 0.63
CA ARG A 9 27.94 -31.58 -0.11
C ARG A 9 26.57 -31.90 -0.73
N PRO A 10 26.51 -32.46 -1.95
CA PRO A 10 25.26 -32.98 -2.49
C PRO A 10 24.85 -34.20 -1.64
N ILE A 11 23.75 -34.07 -0.90
CA ILE A 11 23.12 -35.20 -0.22
C ILE A 11 22.60 -36.12 -1.33
N GLY A 12 22.99 -37.40 -1.25
CA GLY A 12 22.76 -38.41 -2.28
C GLY A 12 21.28 -38.61 -2.64
N TYR A 13 21.08 -39.27 -3.78
CA TYR A 13 19.81 -39.63 -4.42
C TYR A 13 18.85 -40.41 -3.49
N GLY A 14 18.25 -39.73 -2.51
CA GLY A 14 17.01 -40.13 -1.88
C GLY A 14 15.82 -39.59 -2.68
N SER A 15 14.68 -40.25 -2.61
CA SER A 15 13.43 -39.72 -3.19
C SER A 15 13.19 -38.27 -2.74
N LEU A 16 12.52 -37.47 -3.57
CA LEU A 16 12.25 -36.05 -3.28
C LEU A 16 11.59 -35.87 -1.90
N ALA A 17 10.77 -36.84 -1.47
CA ALA A 17 10.20 -36.92 -0.12
C ALA A 17 11.27 -37.15 0.98
N GLY A 18 12.25 -38.03 0.74
CA GLY A 18 13.36 -38.28 1.67
C GLY A 18 14.21 -37.05 1.97
N GLU A 19 14.41 -36.16 0.99
CA GLU A 19 15.11 -34.87 1.19
C GLU A 19 14.35 -33.98 2.20
N PHE A 20 13.05 -33.77 1.98
CA PHE A 20 12.23 -32.93 2.87
C PHE A 20 12.04 -33.55 4.25
N ILE A 21 11.81 -34.86 4.33
CA ILE A 21 11.63 -35.57 5.59
C ILE A 21 12.92 -35.53 6.41
N GLY A 22 14.09 -35.74 5.78
CA GLY A 22 15.38 -35.63 6.45
C GLY A 22 15.67 -34.22 6.98
N ALA A 23 15.31 -33.18 6.22
CA ALA A 23 15.54 -31.79 6.62
C ALA A 23 14.52 -31.28 7.67
N ALA A 24 13.22 -31.44 7.39
CA ALA A 24 12.13 -30.82 8.13
C ALA A 24 11.37 -31.77 9.08
N GLY A 25 11.49 -33.07 8.88
CA GLY A 25 10.73 -34.08 9.62
C GLY A 25 9.37 -34.41 8.99
N TRP A 26 8.82 -35.56 9.38
CA TRP A 26 7.55 -36.10 8.85
C TRP A 26 6.34 -35.18 9.05
N ILE A 27 6.25 -34.52 10.21
CA ILE A 27 5.11 -33.64 10.53
C ILE A 27 5.04 -32.46 9.56
N SER A 28 6.16 -31.75 9.37
CA SER A 28 6.24 -30.60 8.45
C SER A 28 5.99 -31.02 7.00
N PHE A 29 6.57 -32.13 6.56
CA PHE A 29 6.34 -32.66 5.22
C PHE A 29 4.85 -32.96 4.98
N THR A 30 4.22 -33.71 5.91
CA THR A 30 2.81 -34.09 5.79
C THR A 30 1.90 -32.87 5.80
N ALA A 31 2.16 -31.88 6.65
CA ALA A 31 1.38 -30.65 6.70
C ALA A 31 1.39 -29.89 5.38
N VAL A 32 2.57 -29.73 4.76
CA VAL A 32 2.71 -29.02 3.47
C VAL A 32 2.06 -29.80 2.34
N VAL A 33 2.25 -31.12 2.29
CA VAL A 33 1.62 -31.99 1.28
C VAL A 33 0.09 -31.93 1.38
N LEU A 34 -0.49 -32.04 2.58
CA LEU A 34 -1.93 -31.93 2.80
C LEU A 34 -2.47 -30.54 2.44
N ALA A 35 -1.74 -29.48 2.77
CA ALA A 35 -2.09 -28.12 2.39
C ALA A 35 -2.08 -27.93 0.86
N GLY A 36 -1.07 -28.47 0.17
CA GLY A 36 -0.98 -28.47 -1.28
C GLY A 36 -2.10 -29.27 -1.95
N ALA A 37 -2.36 -30.48 -1.44
CA ALA A 37 -3.47 -31.32 -1.86
C ALA A 37 -4.83 -30.60 -1.70
N THR A 38 -5.00 -29.89 -0.58
CA THR A 38 -6.18 -29.04 -0.32
C THR A 38 -6.28 -27.91 -1.35
N GLY A 39 -5.20 -27.17 -1.62
CA GLY A 39 -5.19 -26.13 -2.66
C GLY A 39 -5.52 -26.67 -4.05
N GLY A 40 -5.01 -27.87 -4.37
CA GLY A 40 -5.33 -28.59 -5.62
C GLY A 40 -6.81 -28.96 -5.72
N PHE A 41 -7.39 -29.51 -4.64
CA PHE A 41 -8.82 -29.83 -4.55
C PHE A 41 -9.69 -28.58 -4.77
N PHE A 42 -9.41 -27.48 -4.05
CA PHE A 42 -10.23 -26.26 -4.18
C PHE A 42 -10.08 -25.58 -5.55
N THR A 43 -8.91 -25.70 -6.18
CA THR A 43 -8.70 -25.22 -7.55
C THR A 43 -9.53 -26.03 -8.54
N TRP A 44 -9.53 -27.37 -8.42
CA TRP A 44 -10.43 -28.24 -9.19
C TRP A 44 -11.90 -27.89 -8.95
N TYR A 45 -12.29 -27.73 -7.68
CA TYR A 45 -13.66 -27.43 -7.28
C TYR A 45 -14.17 -26.12 -7.92
N LEU A 46 -13.34 -25.07 -7.95
CA LEU A 46 -13.73 -23.77 -8.50
C LEU A 46 -13.64 -23.71 -10.04
N ALA A 47 -12.68 -24.40 -10.65
CA ALA A 47 -12.41 -24.28 -12.09
C ALA A 47 -13.10 -25.35 -12.95
N VAL A 48 -13.32 -26.55 -12.42
CA VAL A 48 -13.75 -27.71 -13.20
C VAL A 48 -15.21 -28.08 -12.95
N VAL A 49 -15.66 -28.05 -11.69
CA VAL A 49 -17.05 -28.40 -11.34
C VAL A 49 -18.09 -27.54 -12.09
N PRO A 50 -17.91 -26.22 -12.25
CA PRO A 50 -18.87 -25.39 -13.00
C PRO A 50 -19.01 -25.75 -14.48
N LEU A 51 -18.08 -26.53 -15.06
CA LEU A 51 -18.13 -26.93 -16.46
C LEU A 51 -19.14 -28.05 -16.74
N HIS A 52 -19.71 -28.70 -15.71
CA HIS A 52 -20.73 -29.76 -15.82
C HIS A 52 -20.35 -30.91 -16.78
N ARG A 53 -19.06 -31.28 -16.86
CA ARG A 53 -18.56 -32.39 -17.69
C ARG A 53 -18.02 -33.53 -16.82
N GLU A 54 -18.83 -34.56 -16.60
CA GLU A 54 -18.54 -35.66 -15.65
C GLU A 54 -17.19 -36.35 -15.89
N GLY A 55 -16.89 -36.77 -17.12
CA GLY A 55 -15.63 -37.46 -17.44
C GLY A 55 -14.38 -36.61 -17.22
N LEU A 56 -14.45 -35.30 -17.51
CA LEU A 56 -13.34 -34.37 -17.22
C LEU A 56 -13.20 -34.12 -15.73
N SER A 57 -14.30 -34.04 -14.98
CA SER A 57 -14.28 -33.81 -13.54
C SER A 57 -13.60 -34.96 -12.78
N ALA A 58 -13.87 -36.22 -13.16
CA ALA A 58 -13.33 -37.41 -12.52
C ALA A 58 -11.81 -37.58 -12.73
N ILE A 59 -11.30 -37.22 -13.91
CA ILE A 59 -9.86 -37.28 -14.23
C ILE A 59 -9.12 -36.08 -13.62
N ALA A 60 -9.74 -34.89 -13.65
CA ALA A 60 -9.09 -33.66 -13.19
C ALA A 60 -8.92 -33.60 -11.67
N LEU A 61 -9.76 -34.28 -10.87
CA LEU A 61 -9.66 -34.29 -9.41
C LEU A 61 -8.33 -34.87 -8.89
N PRO A 62 -7.98 -36.15 -9.18
CA PRO A 62 -6.73 -36.74 -8.68
C PRO A 62 -5.50 -36.00 -9.22
N LEU A 63 -5.55 -35.53 -10.48
CA LEU A 63 -4.50 -34.70 -11.07
C LEU A 63 -4.36 -33.36 -10.33
N GLY A 64 -5.47 -32.67 -10.05
CA GLY A 64 -5.46 -31.39 -9.33
C GLY A 64 -4.86 -31.52 -7.94
N VAL A 65 -5.24 -32.56 -7.19
CA VAL A 65 -4.70 -32.87 -5.86
C VAL A 65 -3.20 -33.17 -5.93
N LEU A 66 -2.78 -34.02 -6.88
CA LEU A 66 -1.36 -34.37 -7.07
C LEU A 66 -0.52 -33.15 -7.46
N ILE A 67 -0.98 -32.37 -8.44
CA ILE A 67 -0.31 -31.14 -8.89
C ILE A 67 -0.23 -30.15 -7.74
N GLY A 68 -1.30 -29.96 -6.96
CA GLY A 68 -1.30 -29.09 -5.79
C GLY A 68 -0.25 -29.48 -4.75
N ALA A 69 -0.11 -30.77 -4.46
CA ALA A 69 0.93 -31.28 -3.57
C ALA A 69 2.35 -31.00 -4.12
N LEU A 70 2.61 -31.29 -5.40
CA LEU A 70 3.92 -31.06 -6.02
C LEU A 70 4.29 -29.56 -6.08
N VAL A 71 3.31 -28.71 -6.42
CA VAL A 71 3.48 -27.25 -6.43
C VAL A 71 3.80 -26.74 -5.02
N SER A 72 3.10 -27.24 -4.00
CA SER A 72 3.35 -26.83 -2.60
C SER A 72 4.76 -27.15 -2.14
N LEU A 73 5.28 -28.36 -2.45
CA LEU A 73 6.66 -28.74 -2.13
C LEU A 73 7.68 -27.85 -2.85
N SER A 74 7.41 -27.54 -4.12
CA SER A 74 8.28 -26.66 -4.94
C SER A 74 8.32 -25.24 -4.38
N LEU A 75 7.15 -24.66 -4.04
CA LEU A 75 7.03 -23.35 -3.44
C LEU A 75 7.63 -23.28 -2.04
N TRP A 76 7.42 -24.33 -1.22
CA TRP A 76 7.99 -24.43 0.11
C TRP A 76 9.53 -24.44 0.06
N ARG A 77 10.13 -25.24 -0.83
CA ARG A 77 11.59 -25.23 -1.06
C ARG A 77 12.09 -23.88 -1.57
N TRP A 78 11.40 -23.29 -2.54
CA TRP A 78 11.79 -21.99 -3.08
C TRP A 78 11.76 -20.90 -2.01
N TYR A 79 10.67 -20.81 -1.25
CA TYR A 79 10.52 -19.82 -0.18
C TYR A 79 11.52 -20.07 0.95
N ALA A 80 11.72 -21.31 1.38
CA ALA A 80 12.67 -21.63 2.43
C ALA A 80 14.11 -21.25 2.05
N ASN A 81 14.50 -21.45 0.78
CA ASN A 81 15.79 -21.00 0.24
C ASN A 81 15.90 -19.48 0.21
N TYR A 82 14.87 -18.80 -0.29
CA TYR A 82 14.82 -17.34 -0.31
C TYR A 82 14.95 -16.77 1.11
N PHE A 83 14.19 -17.31 2.05
CA PHE A 83 14.15 -16.86 3.43
C PHE A 83 15.49 -17.11 4.14
N ALA A 84 16.08 -18.30 3.98
CA ALA A 84 17.38 -18.65 4.51
C ALA A 84 18.48 -17.66 4.06
N ARG A 85 18.51 -17.33 2.75
CA ARG A 85 19.46 -16.35 2.20
C ARG A 85 19.30 -14.95 2.78
N ARG A 86 18.07 -14.54 3.10
CA ARG A 86 17.76 -13.18 3.58
C ARG A 86 17.94 -12.99 5.08
N THR A 87 17.83 -14.07 5.85
CA THR A 87 17.84 -14.03 7.33
C THR A 87 19.06 -14.71 7.95
N GLY A 88 19.84 -15.45 7.16
CA GLY A 88 21.04 -16.14 7.64
C GLY A 88 20.78 -17.41 8.45
N ILE A 89 19.52 -17.85 8.58
CA ILE A 89 19.19 -19.15 9.19
C ILE A 89 19.42 -20.30 8.19
N LYS A 90 19.77 -21.47 8.74
CA LYS A 90 19.95 -22.71 7.97
C LYS A 90 18.66 -23.11 7.24
N PHE A 91 18.83 -23.69 6.05
CA PHE A 91 17.72 -24.09 5.17
C PHE A 91 16.75 -25.08 5.83
N GLU A 92 17.26 -26.06 6.57
CA GLU A 92 16.45 -27.07 7.27
C GLU A 92 15.56 -26.42 8.32
N ARG A 93 16.10 -25.43 9.04
CA ARG A 93 15.36 -24.67 10.04
C ARG A 93 14.30 -23.77 9.37
N SER A 94 14.63 -23.17 8.23
CA SER A 94 13.70 -22.37 7.41
C SER A 94 12.48 -23.21 6.97
N LEU A 95 12.71 -24.43 6.48
CA LEU A 95 11.64 -25.37 6.12
C LEU A 95 10.70 -25.64 7.31
N ARG A 96 11.25 -26.00 8.47
CA ARG A 96 10.46 -26.35 9.67
C ARG A 96 9.54 -25.22 10.13
N TYR A 97 10.07 -23.99 10.19
CA TYR A 97 9.25 -22.83 10.59
C TYR A 97 8.19 -22.50 9.55
N ASP A 98 8.54 -22.52 8.26
CA ASP A 98 7.57 -22.16 7.22
C ASP A 98 6.42 -23.15 7.10
N ALA A 99 6.64 -24.44 7.39
CA ALA A 99 5.61 -25.48 7.31
C ALA A 99 4.33 -25.14 8.10
N LEU A 100 4.46 -24.44 9.23
CA LEU A 100 3.32 -24.00 10.03
C LEU A 100 2.40 -23.03 9.28
N SER A 101 2.94 -22.20 8.39
CA SER A 101 2.12 -21.27 7.60
C SER A 101 1.14 -22.03 6.69
N TRP A 102 1.58 -23.15 6.11
CA TRP A 102 0.81 -23.97 5.17
C TRP A 102 -0.42 -24.63 5.80
N VAL A 103 -0.38 -24.93 7.10
CA VAL A 103 -1.52 -25.50 7.84
C VAL A 103 -2.76 -24.60 7.72
N SER A 104 -2.58 -23.29 7.57
CA SER A 104 -3.67 -22.32 7.38
C SER A 104 -4.55 -22.62 6.17
N LEU A 105 -4.01 -23.25 5.12
CA LEU A 105 -4.79 -23.62 3.93
C LEU A 105 -5.81 -24.73 4.21
N LEU A 106 -5.62 -25.52 5.28
CA LEU A 106 -6.60 -26.52 5.69
C LEU A 106 -7.91 -25.90 6.20
N LEU A 107 -7.90 -24.61 6.58
CA LEU A 107 -9.11 -23.87 6.94
C LEU A 107 -10.13 -23.81 5.79
N LEU A 108 -9.69 -24.00 4.54
CA LEU A 108 -10.59 -24.07 3.39
C LEU A 108 -11.66 -25.15 3.55
N TRP A 109 -11.36 -26.28 4.21
CA TRP A 109 -12.33 -27.35 4.44
C TRP A 109 -13.52 -26.91 5.32
N LEU A 110 -13.35 -25.86 6.14
CA LEU A 110 -14.47 -25.27 6.89
C LEU A 110 -15.55 -24.71 5.97
N SER A 111 -15.26 -24.48 4.69
CA SER A 111 -16.26 -24.09 3.67
C SER A 111 -17.41 -25.08 3.57
N PHE A 112 -17.17 -26.37 3.84
CA PHE A 112 -18.19 -27.42 3.80
C PHE A 112 -18.83 -27.69 5.16
N ALA A 113 -18.22 -27.21 6.25
CA ALA A 113 -18.69 -27.45 7.61
C ALA A 113 -19.49 -26.27 8.19
N LEU A 114 -19.20 -25.05 7.76
CA LEU A 114 -19.83 -23.83 8.26
C LEU A 114 -21.03 -23.39 7.40
N PRO A 115 -22.01 -22.68 7.98
CA PRO A 115 -23.13 -22.12 7.24
C PRO A 115 -22.71 -21.23 6.07
N LEU A 116 -23.49 -21.27 4.97
CA LEU A 116 -23.25 -20.46 3.77
C LEU A 116 -23.18 -18.95 4.05
N SER A 117 -23.85 -18.44 5.08
CA SER A 117 -23.76 -17.04 5.50
C SER A 117 -22.33 -16.60 5.85
N ILE A 118 -21.48 -17.54 6.29
CA ILE A 118 -20.08 -17.33 6.67
C ILE A 118 -19.15 -17.62 5.49
N THR A 119 -19.45 -18.63 4.68
CA THR A 119 -18.55 -19.17 3.66
C THR A 119 -18.79 -18.63 2.24
N HIS A 120 -19.86 -17.85 2.02
CA HIS A 120 -20.21 -17.24 0.72
C HIS A 120 -19.07 -16.38 0.12
N SER A 121 -19.09 -16.18 -1.20
CA SER A 121 -18.19 -15.28 -1.96
C SER A 121 -16.70 -15.60 -1.86
N GLY A 122 -16.28 -16.82 -1.50
CA GLY A 122 -14.85 -17.13 -1.37
C GLY A 122 -14.21 -16.56 -0.09
N ARG A 123 -15.00 -16.16 0.91
CA ARG A 123 -14.51 -15.66 2.20
C ARG A 123 -13.55 -16.60 2.89
N MET A 124 -13.78 -17.91 2.83
CA MET A 124 -12.87 -18.89 3.43
C MET A 124 -11.49 -18.90 2.75
N LEU A 125 -11.42 -18.62 1.44
CA LEU A 125 -10.15 -18.43 0.73
C LEU A 125 -9.43 -17.19 1.24
N VAL A 126 -10.14 -16.08 1.43
CA VAL A 126 -9.56 -14.85 2.01
C VAL A 126 -9.07 -15.09 3.43
N VAL A 127 -9.86 -15.76 4.27
CA VAL A 127 -9.48 -16.10 5.65
C VAL A 127 -8.26 -17.02 5.68
N SER A 128 -8.26 -18.11 4.91
CA SER A 128 -7.12 -19.04 4.86
C SER A 128 -5.85 -18.35 4.36
N ALA A 129 -5.97 -17.51 3.32
CA ALA A 129 -4.87 -16.73 2.78
C ALA A 129 -4.37 -15.69 3.80
N ALA A 130 -5.27 -15.04 4.55
CA ALA A 130 -4.90 -14.09 5.60
C ALA A 130 -4.09 -14.77 6.71
N PHE A 131 -4.56 -15.92 7.23
CA PHE A 131 -3.80 -16.70 8.22
C PHE A 131 -2.46 -17.18 7.68
N PHE A 132 -2.41 -17.64 6.43
CA PHE A 132 -1.17 -18.05 5.76
C PHE A 132 -0.16 -16.89 5.69
N CYS A 133 -0.62 -15.70 5.26
CA CYS A 133 0.20 -14.49 5.18
C CYS A 133 0.64 -13.99 6.56
N LEU A 134 -0.25 -14.00 7.56
CA LEU A 134 0.07 -13.59 8.94
C LEU A 134 1.11 -14.52 9.57
N ALA A 135 1.00 -15.83 9.36
CA ALA A 135 2.00 -16.79 9.82
C ALA A 135 3.38 -16.50 9.18
N LYS A 136 3.43 -16.30 7.86
CA LYS A 136 4.67 -15.91 7.16
C LYS A 136 5.23 -14.59 7.67
N LEU A 137 4.37 -13.60 7.91
CA LEU A 137 4.76 -12.31 8.44
C LEU A 137 5.34 -12.42 9.86
N PHE A 138 4.73 -13.23 10.73
CA PHE A 138 5.22 -13.49 12.07
C PHE A 138 6.61 -14.13 12.06
N PHE A 139 6.83 -15.15 11.21
CA PHE A 139 8.15 -15.73 11.05
C PHE A 139 9.16 -14.74 10.47
N ALA A 140 8.75 -13.95 9.47
CA ALA A 140 9.59 -12.91 8.91
C ALA A 140 9.98 -11.86 9.96
N ALA A 141 9.05 -11.39 10.79
CA ALA A 141 9.33 -10.45 11.88
C ALA A 141 10.25 -11.06 12.96
N ARG A 142 10.15 -12.37 13.22
CA ARG A 142 11.04 -13.05 14.18
C ARG A 142 12.51 -13.01 13.73
N PHE A 143 12.79 -13.19 12.45
CA PHE A 143 14.15 -13.35 11.92
C PHE A 143 14.68 -12.17 11.10
N ASN A 144 13.82 -11.24 10.69
CA ASN A 144 14.17 -10.06 9.92
C ASN A 144 13.81 -8.79 10.69
N GLN A 145 14.84 -8.05 11.12
CA GLN A 145 14.69 -6.83 11.90
C GLN A 145 13.86 -5.76 11.19
N THR A 146 14.02 -5.58 9.86
CA THR A 146 13.24 -4.59 9.12
C THR A 146 11.74 -4.90 9.18
N VAL A 147 11.38 -6.17 8.98
CA VAL A 147 9.98 -6.60 9.05
C VAL A 147 9.43 -6.42 10.47
N ARG A 148 10.24 -6.72 11.49
CA ARG A 148 9.87 -6.52 12.89
C ARG A 148 9.57 -5.07 13.22
N ASP A 149 10.49 -4.17 12.84
CA ASP A 149 10.36 -2.74 13.14
C ASP A 149 9.12 -2.15 12.45
N VAL A 150 8.93 -2.45 11.16
CA VAL A 150 7.73 -2.02 10.42
C VAL A 150 6.46 -2.61 11.03
N LEU A 151 6.46 -3.90 11.40
CA LEU A 151 5.29 -4.55 11.99
C LEU A 151 4.89 -3.93 13.33
N VAL A 152 5.85 -3.60 14.18
CA VAL A 152 5.59 -2.96 15.48
C VAL A 152 4.98 -1.58 15.28
N ASP A 153 5.60 -0.73 14.46
CA ASP A 153 5.09 0.64 14.21
C ASP A 153 3.72 0.62 13.53
N PHE A 154 3.54 -0.28 12.56
CA PHE A 154 2.25 -0.47 11.89
C PHE A 154 1.18 -0.93 12.89
N ALA A 155 1.39 -2.05 13.58
CA ALA A 155 0.37 -2.62 14.46
C ALA A 155 -0.02 -1.67 15.60
N THR A 156 0.97 -1.00 16.22
CA THR A 156 0.71 -0.07 17.32
C THR A 156 -0.08 1.16 16.88
N THR A 157 0.34 1.81 15.79
CA THR A 157 -0.34 3.02 15.31
C THR A 157 -1.72 2.72 14.73
N ARG A 158 -1.87 1.61 13.99
CA ARG A 158 -3.16 1.21 13.44
C ARG A 158 -4.15 0.80 14.53
N PHE A 159 -3.71 0.07 15.55
CA PHE A 159 -4.55 -0.26 16.69
C PHE A 159 -5.06 1.00 17.39
N ALA A 160 -4.18 1.98 17.66
CA ALA A 160 -4.58 3.24 18.29
C ALA A 160 -5.60 4.01 17.43
N ILE A 161 -5.39 4.12 16.12
CA ILE A 161 -6.30 4.83 15.21
C ILE A 161 -7.66 4.13 15.14
N VAL A 162 -7.69 2.81 15.06
CA VAL A 162 -8.95 2.05 15.07
C VAL A 162 -9.70 2.29 16.38
N VAL A 163 -9.04 2.14 17.52
CA VAL A 163 -9.67 2.36 18.83
C VAL A 163 -10.23 3.78 18.94
N ILE A 164 -9.44 4.81 18.58
CA ILE A 164 -9.87 6.20 18.66
C ILE A 164 -11.04 6.48 17.71
N ALA A 165 -10.97 6.02 16.46
CA ALA A 165 -12.00 6.24 15.46
C ALA A 165 -13.33 5.61 15.87
N GLU A 166 -13.31 4.37 16.35
CA GLU A 166 -14.52 3.66 16.74
C GLU A 166 -15.14 4.24 18.02
N LEU A 167 -14.33 4.54 19.04
CA LEU A 167 -14.83 5.20 20.25
C LEU A 167 -15.41 6.58 19.94
N ALA A 168 -14.73 7.36 19.09
CA ALA A 168 -15.19 8.68 18.68
C ALA A 168 -16.53 8.62 17.94
N ALA A 169 -16.71 7.67 17.03
CA ALA A 169 -17.94 7.51 16.26
C ALA A 169 -19.14 7.11 17.12
N ILE A 170 -18.91 6.41 18.23
CA ILE A 170 -19.95 5.99 19.18
C ILE A 170 -20.28 7.11 20.18
N ILE A 171 -19.27 7.81 20.70
CA ILE A 171 -19.42 8.69 21.88
C ILE A 171 -19.71 10.14 21.49
N ILE A 172 -19.05 10.68 20.46
CA ILE A 172 -19.00 12.14 20.22
C ILE A 172 -20.19 12.61 19.36
N GLY A 173 -20.79 11.70 18.59
CA GLY A 173 -21.88 12.01 17.67
C GLY A 173 -21.36 12.64 16.37
N GLN A 174 -22.04 12.32 15.27
CA GLN A 174 -21.67 12.82 13.95
C GLN A 174 -22.07 14.28 13.77
N ARG A 175 -21.32 15.00 12.93
CA ARG A 175 -21.68 16.35 12.46
C ARG A 175 -23.12 16.36 11.94
N ALA A 176 -23.90 17.42 12.20
CA ALA A 176 -25.23 17.55 11.61
C ALA A 176 -25.17 17.54 10.06
N GLY A 177 -26.03 16.75 9.44
CA GLY A 177 -26.10 16.61 7.98
C GLY A 177 -26.63 15.25 7.54
N THR A 178 -26.87 15.09 6.25
CA THR A 178 -27.16 13.80 5.62
C THR A 178 -25.86 13.08 5.31
N HIS A 179 -25.65 11.93 5.95
CA HIS A 179 -24.45 11.13 5.75
C HIS A 179 -24.78 9.79 5.13
N ILE A 180 -23.90 9.33 4.24
CA ILE A 180 -23.99 8.01 3.63
C ILE A 180 -23.40 6.98 4.60
N ALA A 181 -24.09 5.86 4.80
CA ALA A 181 -23.65 4.78 5.66
C ALA A 181 -23.32 3.54 4.83
N GLU A 182 -22.04 3.36 4.52
CA GLU A 182 -21.51 2.22 3.74
C GLU A 182 -21.65 0.86 4.44
N SER A 183 -21.90 0.88 5.75
CA SER A 183 -22.11 -0.33 6.54
C SER A 183 -23.08 -0.09 7.68
N ARG A 184 -23.89 -1.11 7.97
CA ARG A 184 -24.73 -1.16 9.19
C ARG A 184 -23.92 -1.55 10.43
N HIS A 185 -22.73 -2.12 10.24
CA HIS A 185 -21.83 -2.43 11.35
C HIS A 185 -21.12 -1.15 11.80
N LEU A 186 -21.36 -0.77 13.05
CA LEU A 186 -20.78 0.43 13.66
C LEU A 186 -19.26 0.46 13.49
N LEU A 187 -18.60 -0.69 13.71
CA LEU A 187 -17.14 -0.88 13.61
C LEU A 187 -16.56 -0.84 12.19
N LEU A 188 -17.40 -0.64 11.17
CA LEU A 188 -16.97 -0.56 9.77
C LEU A 188 -17.42 0.76 9.13
N ALA A 189 -18.55 1.32 9.56
CA ALA A 189 -19.15 2.52 8.99
C ALA A 189 -18.21 3.75 9.03
N VAL A 190 -17.28 3.81 9.98
CA VAL A 190 -16.34 4.92 10.13
C VAL A 190 -15.39 5.07 8.94
N TRP A 191 -15.07 3.97 8.26
CA TRP A 191 -14.00 3.93 7.27
C TRP A 191 -14.43 4.21 5.83
N GLY A 192 -15.74 4.33 5.60
CA GLY A 192 -16.37 4.61 4.31
C GLY A 192 -16.85 6.05 4.16
N ARG A 193 -16.15 7.03 4.75
CA ARG A 193 -16.58 8.44 4.78
C ARG A 193 -15.86 9.31 3.76
N TRP A 194 -16.50 10.42 3.38
CA TRP A 194 -15.95 11.41 2.45
C TRP A 194 -15.57 10.77 1.10
N ASP A 195 -14.36 10.97 0.60
CA ASP A 195 -13.91 10.45 -0.70
C ASP A 195 -14.01 8.92 -0.82
N ALA A 196 -14.05 8.20 0.30
CA ALA A 196 -14.29 6.77 0.32
C ALA A 196 -15.59 6.37 -0.39
N VAL A 197 -16.62 7.22 -0.32
CA VAL A 197 -17.90 7.03 -1.00
C VAL A 197 -17.68 6.90 -2.51
N HIS A 198 -16.94 7.85 -3.12
CA HIS A 198 -16.63 7.80 -4.56
C HIS A 198 -15.87 6.53 -4.95
N TYR A 199 -14.89 6.11 -4.16
CA TYR A 199 -14.14 4.88 -4.45
C TYR A 199 -15.00 3.62 -4.35
N LEU A 200 -15.95 3.58 -3.40
CA LEU A 200 -16.87 2.47 -3.22
C LEU A 200 -17.98 2.46 -4.28
N ASP A 201 -18.46 3.63 -4.69
CA ASP A 201 -19.43 3.79 -5.78
C ASP A 201 -18.83 3.32 -7.12
N ILE A 202 -17.63 3.78 -7.47
CA ILE A 202 -16.94 3.30 -8.67
C ILE A 202 -16.74 1.78 -8.62
N ALA A 203 -16.41 1.23 -7.44
CA ALA A 203 -16.18 -0.20 -7.29
C ALA A 203 -17.48 -1.03 -7.36
N THR A 204 -18.63 -0.47 -7.00
CA THR A 204 -19.94 -1.14 -6.95
C THR A 204 -20.72 -1.00 -8.24
N ILE A 205 -20.89 0.22 -8.73
CA ILE A 205 -21.79 0.58 -9.83
C ILE A 205 -21.05 1.23 -11.02
N GLY A 206 -19.77 1.57 -10.86
CA GLY A 206 -18.96 2.19 -11.91
C GLY A 206 -18.96 3.72 -11.85
N TYR A 207 -18.28 4.33 -12.83
CA TYR A 207 -18.11 5.79 -12.88
C TYR A 207 -19.42 6.52 -13.19
N HIS A 208 -19.76 7.50 -12.35
CA HIS A 208 -20.88 8.40 -12.61
C HIS A 208 -20.64 9.81 -12.05
N GLY A 209 -21.19 10.84 -12.70
CA GLY A 209 -21.12 12.22 -12.23
C GLY A 209 -19.68 12.70 -11.99
N THR A 210 -19.39 13.10 -10.75
CA THR A 210 -18.08 13.65 -10.34
C THR A 210 -16.99 12.59 -10.12
N ASP A 211 -17.34 11.30 -10.19
CA ASP A 211 -16.41 10.20 -9.97
C ASP A 211 -15.22 10.19 -10.94
N VAL A 212 -15.37 10.83 -12.10
CA VAL A 212 -14.30 10.96 -13.10
C VAL A 212 -13.05 11.69 -12.56
N ALA A 213 -13.17 12.39 -11.43
CA ALA A 213 -12.04 12.95 -10.67
C ALA A 213 -11.12 11.86 -10.07
N PHE A 214 -11.64 10.66 -9.82
CA PHE A 214 -10.98 9.59 -9.09
C PHE A 214 -10.40 8.54 -10.04
N PHE A 215 -9.10 8.32 -9.93
CA PHE A 215 -8.35 7.47 -10.86
C PHE A 215 -8.61 5.97 -10.62
N PRO A 216 -8.45 5.12 -11.65
CA PRO A 216 -9.14 3.83 -11.72
C PRO A 216 -8.48 2.69 -10.94
N LEU A 217 -7.18 2.74 -10.63
CA LEU A 217 -6.50 1.55 -10.08
C LEU A 217 -7.05 1.12 -8.73
N PHE A 218 -7.27 2.08 -7.82
CA PHE A 218 -7.76 1.77 -6.48
C PHE A 218 -9.17 1.16 -6.47
N PRO A 219 -10.20 1.78 -7.08
CA PRO A 219 -11.53 1.17 -7.15
C PRO A 219 -11.55 -0.15 -7.93
N LEU A 220 -10.74 -0.29 -9.00
CA LEU A 220 -10.62 -1.57 -9.73
C LEU A 220 -10.12 -2.71 -8.83
N LEU A 221 -9.10 -2.45 -8.01
CA LEU A 221 -8.58 -3.43 -7.05
C LEU A 221 -9.62 -3.73 -5.95
N ILE A 222 -10.40 -2.73 -5.53
CA ILE A 222 -11.53 -2.93 -4.61
C ILE A 222 -12.58 -3.84 -5.24
N THR A 223 -12.97 -3.65 -6.50
CA THR A 223 -13.93 -4.54 -7.18
C THR A 223 -13.40 -5.97 -7.25
N MET A 224 -12.13 -6.16 -7.62
CA MET A 224 -11.53 -7.49 -7.72
C MET A 224 -11.51 -8.22 -6.37
N LEU A 225 -11.05 -7.53 -5.31
CA LEU A 225 -10.98 -8.10 -3.98
C LEU A 225 -12.36 -8.20 -3.31
N GLY A 226 -13.27 -7.28 -3.61
CA GLY A 226 -14.64 -7.25 -3.12
C GLY A 226 -15.46 -8.45 -3.57
N ARG A 227 -15.21 -8.98 -4.77
CA ARG A 227 -15.78 -10.24 -5.25
C ARG A 227 -15.35 -11.45 -4.38
N LEU A 228 -14.17 -11.40 -3.77
CA LEU A 228 -13.62 -12.45 -2.90
C LEU A 228 -13.98 -12.28 -1.42
N THR A 229 -14.14 -11.05 -0.95
CA THR A 229 -14.53 -10.75 0.45
C THR A 229 -16.05 -10.73 0.63
N GLY A 230 -16.80 -10.49 -0.45
CA GLY A 230 -18.22 -10.16 -0.42
C GLY A 230 -18.53 -8.77 0.14
N SER A 231 -17.53 -7.87 0.22
CA SER A 231 -17.70 -6.49 0.68
C SER A 231 -16.60 -5.58 0.11
N HIS A 232 -16.99 -4.58 -0.68
CA HIS A 232 -16.08 -3.56 -1.22
C HIS A 232 -15.44 -2.72 -0.11
N LEU A 233 -16.17 -2.41 0.97
CA LEU A 233 -15.63 -1.71 2.13
C LEU A 233 -14.49 -2.50 2.80
N ILE A 234 -14.69 -3.79 3.09
CA ILE A 234 -13.65 -4.63 3.67
C ILE A 234 -12.47 -4.79 2.70
N ALA A 235 -12.75 -4.93 1.40
CA ALA A 235 -11.71 -4.97 0.38
C ALA A 235 -10.86 -3.69 0.35
N GLY A 236 -11.48 -2.52 0.40
CA GLY A 236 -10.80 -1.23 0.51
C GLY A 236 -9.95 -1.13 1.77
N LEU A 237 -10.48 -1.54 2.92
CA LEU A 237 -9.73 -1.56 4.18
C LEU A 237 -8.51 -2.47 4.14
N ILE A 238 -8.66 -3.69 3.63
CA ILE A 238 -7.54 -4.64 3.46
C ILE A 238 -6.51 -4.02 2.51
N LEU A 239 -6.94 -3.48 1.37
CA LEU A 239 -6.07 -2.90 0.36
C LEU A 239 -5.27 -1.72 0.92
N SER A 240 -5.92 -0.77 1.60
CA SER A 240 -5.27 0.39 2.22
C SER A 240 -4.22 -0.04 3.25
N ASN A 241 -4.55 -0.96 4.16
CA ASN A 241 -3.65 -1.36 5.23
C ASN A 241 -2.49 -2.23 4.72
N VAL A 242 -2.75 -3.15 3.78
CA VAL A 242 -1.70 -3.96 3.14
C VAL A 242 -0.76 -3.07 2.33
N ALA A 243 -1.30 -2.14 1.53
CA ALA A 243 -0.47 -1.21 0.77
C ALA A 243 0.39 -0.34 1.69
N PHE A 244 -0.18 0.20 2.76
CA PHE A 244 0.58 1.01 3.72
C PHE A 244 1.71 0.21 4.37
N PHE A 245 1.45 -1.02 4.80
CA PHE A 245 2.47 -1.91 5.36
C PHE A 245 3.65 -2.13 4.39
N PHE A 246 3.37 -2.43 3.12
CA PHE A 246 4.42 -2.55 2.11
C PHE A 246 5.10 -1.22 1.80
N GLY A 247 4.37 -0.10 1.80
CA GLY A 247 4.93 1.24 1.68
C GLY A 247 5.95 1.54 2.79
N LEU A 248 5.66 1.16 4.03
CA LEU A 248 6.60 1.28 5.14
C LEU A 248 7.85 0.40 4.96
N LEU A 249 7.69 -0.83 4.45
CA LEU A 249 8.84 -1.69 4.12
C LEU A 249 9.75 -1.07 3.06
N TYR A 250 9.16 -0.53 1.98
CA TYR A 250 9.91 0.16 0.94
C TYR A 250 10.54 1.46 1.44
N LEU A 251 9.83 2.24 2.27
CA LEU A 251 10.39 3.46 2.88
C LEU A 251 11.55 3.13 3.80
N TYR A 252 11.42 2.09 4.64
CA TYR A 252 12.51 1.63 5.48
C TYR A 252 13.73 1.28 4.63
N LYS A 253 13.55 0.48 3.56
CA LYS A 253 14.67 0.03 2.73
C LYS A 253 15.30 1.16 1.93
N TRP A 254 14.49 2.06 1.39
CA TRP A 254 14.97 3.24 0.69
C TRP A 254 15.75 4.15 1.65
N ALA A 255 15.21 4.46 2.82
CA ALA A 255 15.88 5.32 3.81
C ALA A 255 17.13 4.66 4.42
N GLU A 256 17.13 3.34 4.63
CA GLU A 256 18.30 2.57 5.08
C GLU A 256 19.42 2.61 4.03
N HIS A 257 19.07 2.59 2.75
CA HIS A 257 20.04 2.65 1.65
C HIS A 257 20.62 4.06 1.44
N GLU A 258 19.79 5.09 1.58
CA GLU A 258 20.22 6.49 1.39
C GLU A 258 20.90 7.10 2.64
N PHE A 259 20.56 6.59 3.82
CA PHE A 259 21.05 7.11 5.10
C PHE A 259 21.53 5.97 6.01
N ASP A 260 20.76 5.66 7.06
CA ASP A 260 21.05 4.63 8.04
C ASP A 260 19.76 4.04 8.61
N ARG A 261 19.90 2.93 9.36
CA ARG A 261 18.76 2.25 10.00
C ARG A 261 18.00 3.11 11.00
N GLY A 262 18.69 3.99 11.72
CA GLY A 262 18.05 4.88 12.68
C GLY A 262 17.14 5.89 12.00
N VAL A 263 17.58 6.46 10.88
CA VAL A 263 16.78 7.34 10.01
C VAL A 263 15.60 6.57 9.43
N ALA A 264 15.83 5.35 8.93
CA ALA A 264 14.76 4.49 8.42
C ALA A 264 13.66 4.24 9.46
N ARG A 265 14.02 3.84 10.69
CA ARG A 265 13.08 3.63 11.81
C ARG A 265 12.30 4.89 12.16
N ARG A 266 12.97 6.04 12.28
CA ARG A 266 12.28 7.31 12.56
C ARG A 266 11.35 7.71 11.41
N ALA A 267 11.74 7.49 10.16
CA ALA A 267 10.92 7.85 8.99
C ALA A 267 9.61 7.04 8.95
N ILE A 268 9.68 5.72 9.14
CA ILE A 268 8.48 4.88 9.19
C ILE A 268 7.60 5.19 10.41
N PHE A 269 8.19 5.57 11.54
CA PHE A 269 7.44 5.97 12.73
C PHE A 269 6.73 7.30 12.49
N TYR A 270 7.45 8.33 12.02
CA TYR A 270 6.90 9.67 11.79
C TYR A 270 5.77 9.70 10.76
N ILE A 271 5.88 8.94 9.67
CA ILE A 271 4.78 8.85 8.70
C ILE A 271 3.57 8.11 9.29
N SER A 272 3.78 7.14 10.17
CA SER A 272 2.71 6.36 10.83
C SER A 272 1.96 7.14 11.89
N ILE A 273 2.60 8.16 12.49
CA ILE A 273 2.00 9.06 13.50
C ILE A 273 1.65 10.44 12.95
N PHE A 274 1.88 10.70 11.66
CA PHE A 274 1.63 12.01 11.06
C PHE A 274 0.15 12.41 11.27
N PRO A 275 -0.19 13.70 11.44
CA PRO A 275 -1.56 14.10 11.79
C PRO A 275 -2.67 13.50 10.91
N THR A 276 -2.41 13.35 9.62
CA THR A 276 -3.37 12.81 8.65
C THR A 276 -3.21 11.30 8.39
N ALA A 277 -2.45 10.56 9.21
CA ALA A 277 -2.19 9.13 9.01
C ALA A 277 -3.45 8.24 9.11
N VAL A 278 -4.60 8.77 9.52
CA VAL A 278 -5.90 8.08 9.42
C VAL A 278 -6.25 7.68 7.98
N PHE A 279 -5.84 8.47 6.99
CA PHE A 279 -6.07 8.18 5.56
C PHE A 279 -5.26 6.97 5.04
N PHE A 280 -4.26 6.50 5.80
CA PHE A 280 -3.61 5.22 5.49
C PHE A 280 -4.44 3.99 5.90
N SER A 281 -5.47 4.18 6.73
CA SER A 281 -6.37 3.11 7.18
C SER A 281 -7.75 3.17 6.54
N ALA A 282 -8.24 4.35 6.18
CA ALA A 282 -9.52 4.53 5.49
C ALA A 282 -9.46 4.05 4.03
N VAL A 283 -10.63 3.91 3.38
CA VAL A 283 -10.74 3.51 1.96
C VAL A 283 -10.36 4.69 1.06
N TYR A 284 -9.05 4.90 0.92
CA TYR A 284 -8.43 6.06 0.30
C TYR A 284 -7.21 5.63 -0.53
N THR A 285 -6.84 6.42 -1.54
CA THR A 285 -5.74 6.08 -2.46
C THR A 285 -4.35 6.23 -1.83
N GLU A 286 -4.22 6.94 -0.72
CA GLU A 286 -2.95 7.39 -0.16
C GLU A 286 -2.01 6.24 0.14
N SER A 287 -2.49 5.15 0.75
CA SER A 287 -1.67 3.97 1.03
C SER A 287 -1.11 3.34 -0.23
N LEU A 288 -1.96 3.17 -1.25
CA LEU A 288 -1.58 2.53 -2.50
C LEU A 288 -0.62 3.44 -3.29
N PHE A 289 -0.94 4.72 -3.40
CA PHE A 289 -0.10 5.70 -4.07
C PHE A 289 1.27 5.83 -3.40
N PHE A 290 1.31 5.93 -2.06
CA PHE A 290 2.54 5.97 -1.29
C PHE A 290 3.38 4.72 -1.52
N ALA A 291 2.78 3.53 -1.41
CA ALA A 291 3.49 2.27 -1.60
C ALA A 291 4.10 2.14 -3.00
N LEU A 292 3.34 2.46 -4.05
CA LEU A 292 3.81 2.40 -5.43
C LEU A 292 4.89 3.46 -5.69
N THR A 293 4.71 4.67 -5.18
CA THR A 293 5.70 5.76 -5.31
C THR A 293 7.04 5.36 -4.69
N VAL A 294 7.05 4.93 -3.43
CA VAL A 294 8.29 4.57 -2.74
C VAL A 294 8.90 3.30 -3.34
N ALA A 295 8.09 2.32 -3.74
CA ALA A 295 8.57 1.13 -4.43
C ALA A 295 9.21 1.46 -5.78
N SER A 296 8.62 2.37 -6.57
CA SER A 296 9.20 2.84 -7.84
C SER A 296 10.58 3.47 -7.58
N PHE A 297 10.68 4.38 -6.60
CA PHE A 297 11.96 4.96 -6.17
C PHE A 297 12.98 3.90 -5.74
N TYR A 298 12.57 2.93 -4.91
CA TYR A 298 13.43 1.84 -4.49
C TYR A 298 13.98 1.06 -5.69
N TYR A 299 13.14 0.71 -6.66
CA TYR A 299 13.57 -0.02 -7.86
C TYR A 299 14.38 0.81 -8.85
N ILE A 300 14.17 2.13 -8.92
CA ILE A 300 15.05 3.06 -9.64
C ILE A 300 16.46 2.97 -9.06
N ARG A 301 16.57 3.03 -7.72
CA ARG A 301 17.87 2.97 -7.01
C ARG A 301 18.55 1.61 -7.14
N GLU A 302 17.77 0.53 -7.22
CA GLU A 302 18.26 -0.84 -7.47
C GLU A 302 18.55 -1.12 -8.97
N HIS A 303 18.43 -0.11 -9.84
CA HIS A 303 18.59 -0.23 -11.30
C HIS A 303 17.68 -1.30 -11.95
N LYS A 304 16.56 -1.63 -11.30
CA LYS A 304 15.53 -2.53 -11.84
C LYS A 304 14.51 -1.74 -12.64
N TRP A 305 14.98 -1.15 -13.74
CA TRP A 305 14.26 -0.16 -14.53
C TRP A 305 12.85 -0.60 -14.94
N LEU A 306 12.67 -1.82 -15.43
CA LEU A 306 11.36 -2.32 -15.86
C LEU A 306 10.36 -2.40 -14.70
N ALA A 307 10.80 -2.89 -13.53
CA ALA A 307 9.95 -2.95 -12.35
C ALA A 307 9.56 -1.54 -11.88
N ALA A 308 10.52 -0.60 -11.86
CA ALA A 308 10.25 0.79 -11.55
C ALA A 308 9.25 1.44 -12.52
N GLY A 309 9.35 1.13 -13.82
CA GLY A 309 8.46 1.62 -14.86
C GLY A 309 7.03 1.08 -14.71
N ILE A 310 6.87 -0.23 -14.52
CA ILE A 310 5.57 -0.87 -14.28
C ILE A 310 4.92 -0.33 -12.99
N ILE A 311 5.69 -0.20 -11.91
CA ILE A 311 5.16 0.32 -10.65
C ILE A 311 4.82 1.82 -10.77
N GLY A 312 5.61 2.59 -11.51
CA GLY A 312 5.32 4.00 -11.80
C GLY A 312 4.07 4.17 -12.69
N PHE A 313 3.86 3.30 -13.67
CA PHE A 313 2.60 3.20 -14.44
C PHE A 313 1.40 2.98 -13.52
N LEU A 314 1.50 2.02 -12.59
CA LEU A 314 0.46 1.77 -11.60
C LEU A 314 0.25 2.97 -10.68
N ALA A 315 1.31 3.66 -10.24
CA ALA A 315 1.19 4.87 -9.44
C ALA A 315 0.42 5.97 -10.18
N ALA A 316 0.71 6.18 -11.47
CA ALA A 316 0.00 7.15 -12.32
C ALA A 316 -1.48 6.78 -12.56
N LEU A 317 -1.85 5.50 -12.43
CA LEU A 317 -3.24 5.04 -12.43
C LEU A 317 -3.94 5.15 -11.07
N THR A 318 -3.24 5.52 -9.99
CA THR A 318 -3.87 5.82 -8.69
C THR A 318 -4.19 7.30 -8.52
N ARG A 319 -3.31 8.18 -9.01
CA ARG A 319 -3.40 9.64 -8.91
C ARG A 319 -2.54 10.29 -9.99
N VAL A 320 -2.94 11.49 -10.44
CA VAL A 320 -2.20 12.31 -11.42
C VAL A 320 -0.73 12.54 -11.02
N GLU A 321 -0.45 12.66 -9.71
CA GLU A 321 0.90 12.87 -9.16
C GLU A 321 1.87 11.72 -9.47
N GLY A 322 1.36 10.52 -9.77
CA GLY A 322 2.22 9.39 -10.16
C GLY A 322 3.02 9.66 -11.42
N VAL A 323 2.54 10.54 -12.31
CA VAL A 323 3.28 10.92 -13.52
C VAL A 323 4.59 11.64 -13.18
N LEU A 324 4.67 12.30 -12.03
CA LEU A 324 5.86 13.04 -11.59
C LEU A 324 7.07 12.15 -11.35
N LEU A 325 6.87 10.83 -11.18
CA LEU A 325 7.94 9.83 -11.08
C LEU A 325 8.82 9.77 -12.34
N ILE A 326 8.35 10.29 -13.47
CA ILE A 326 9.15 10.37 -14.69
C ILE A 326 10.44 11.19 -14.48
N VAL A 327 10.38 12.25 -13.67
CA VAL A 327 11.52 13.15 -13.42
C VAL A 327 12.64 12.48 -12.61
N PRO A 328 12.39 11.94 -11.39
CA PRO A 328 13.43 11.24 -10.65
C PRO A 328 13.95 10.01 -11.41
N PHE A 329 13.10 9.31 -12.18
CA PHE A 329 13.55 8.22 -13.04
C PHE A 329 14.54 8.70 -14.09
N ALA A 330 14.21 9.77 -14.84
CA ALA A 330 15.09 10.34 -15.86
C ALA A 330 16.42 10.80 -15.28
N MET A 331 16.39 11.49 -14.12
CA MET A 331 17.59 11.97 -13.44
C MET A 331 18.53 10.82 -13.04
N GLU A 332 18.00 9.76 -12.44
CA GLU A 332 18.79 8.60 -12.02
C GLU A 332 19.28 7.78 -13.23
N CYS A 333 18.46 7.66 -14.28
CA CYS A 333 18.88 7.04 -15.54
C CYS A 333 20.06 7.80 -16.18
N TYR A 334 19.99 9.14 -16.23
CA TYR A 334 21.06 9.97 -16.78
C TYR A 334 22.36 9.85 -15.97
N GLN A 335 22.26 9.79 -14.64
CA GLN A 335 23.43 9.64 -13.76
C GLN A 335 24.08 8.26 -13.86
N SER A 336 23.28 7.21 -14.10
CA SER A 336 23.75 5.82 -14.10
C SER A 336 24.43 5.36 -15.39
N ASN A 337 24.10 5.94 -16.55
CA ASN A 337 24.35 5.30 -17.86
C ASN A 337 25.35 6.04 -18.77
N ARG A 338 26.46 6.55 -18.23
CA ARG A 338 27.48 7.27 -19.03
C ARG A 338 28.25 6.43 -20.07
N SER A 339 27.98 5.14 -20.31
CA SER A 339 28.95 4.29 -21.04
C SER A 339 28.44 3.20 -22.00
N SER A 340 27.15 3.08 -22.36
CA SER A 340 26.74 2.19 -23.48
C SER A 340 25.33 2.45 -24.03
N ALA A 341 25.19 2.52 -25.36
CA ALA A 341 23.92 2.75 -26.06
C ALA A 341 22.86 1.65 -25.81
N VAL A 342 23.28 0.38 -25.67
CA VAL A 342 22.38 -0.75 -25.38
C VAL A 342 21.89 -0.71 -23.93
N GLY A 343 22.66 -0.09 -23.02
CA GLY A 343 22.28 0.14 -21.63
C GLY A 343 21.17 1.19 -21.44
N ILE A 344 20.90 2.01 -22.47
CA ILE A 344 19.93 3.12 -22.41
C ILE A 344 18.51 2.69 -22.84
N LEU A 345 18.37 1.71 -23.75
CA LEU A 345 17.08 1.29 -24.29
C LEU A 345 16.12 0.74 -23.22
N ARG A 346 16.61 -0.10 -22.31
CA ARG A 346 15.78 -0.68 -21.24
C ARG A 346 15.22 0.40 -20.30
N PRO A 347 16.04 1.31 -19.74
CA PRO A 347 15.53 2.47 -19.00
C PRO A 347 14.57 3.34 -19.82
N ALA A 348 14.87 3.60 -21.09
CA ALA A 348 14.05 4.45 -21.96
C ALA A 348 12.65 3.85 -22.23
N ILE A 349 12.54 2.54 -22.44
CA ILE A 349 11.23 1.88 -22.57
C ILE A 349 10.49 1.92 -21.22
N SER A 350 11.22 1.67 -20.13
CA SER A 350 10.63 1.58 -18.79
C SER A 350 10.06 2.92 -18.31
N ILE A 351 10.75 4.03 -18.57
CA ILE A 351 10.28 5.36 -18.18
C ILE A 351 9.02 5.76 -18.96
N CYS A 352 8.87 5.34 -20.23
CA CYS A 352 7.68 5.59 -21.04
C CYS A 352 6.42 4.89 -20.51
N LEU A 353 6.56 3.86 -19.66
CA LEU A 353 5.41 3.23 -19.01
C LEU A 353 4.71 4.20 -18.04
N ILE A 354 5.43 5.10 -17.39
CA ILE A 354 4.84 6.02 -16.40
C ILE A 354 3.74 6.92 -17.00
N PRO A 355 4.00 7.70 -18.07
CA PRO A 355 2.95 8.51 -18.70
C PRO A 355 1.86 7.65 -19.37
N LEU A 356 2.16 6.42 -19.76
CA LEU A 356 1.14 5.51 -20.28
C LEU A 356 0.01 5.25 -19.27
N GLY A 357 0.28 5.34 -17.96
CA GLY A 357 -0.72 5.15 -16.92
C GLY A 357 -1.85 6.18 -17.02
N ILE A 358 -1.49 7.46 -17.03
CA ILE A 358 -2.48 8.53 -17.19
C ILE A 358 -3.14 8.48 -18.58
N LEU A 359 -2.37 8.19 -19.64
CA LEU A 359 -2.92 8.08 -21.00
C LEU A 359 -3.96 6.98 -21.13
N CYS A 360 -3.79 5.83 -20.46
CA CYS A 360 -4.80 4.78 -20.41
C CYS A 360 -6.11 5.28 -19.78
N TYR A 361 -6.03 6.07 -18.70
CA TYR A 361 -7.22 6.62 -18.08
C TYR A 361 -7.88 7.71 -18.95
N MET A 362 -7.10 8.57 -19.59
CA MET A 362 -7.60 9.56 -20.56
C MET A 362 -8.33 8.88 -21.74
N ALA A 363 -7.76 7.80 -22.27
CA ALA A 363 -8.40 7.02 -23.33
C ALA A 363 -9.71 6.38 -22.85
N TRP A 364 -9.74 5.86 -21.62
CA TRP A 364 -10.96 5.35 -21.00
C TRP A 364 -12.03 6.44 -20.85
N LEU A 365 -11.66 7.64 -20.38
CA LEU A 365 -12.58 8.77 -20.24
C LEU A 365 -13.12 9.27 -21.58
N TRP A 366 -12.29 9.25 -22.64
CA TRP A 366 -12.78 9.55 -23.99
C TRP A 366 -13.90 8.58 -24.39
N VAL A 367 -13.71 7.27 -24.18
CA VAL A 367 -14.76 6.29 -24.50
C VAL A 367 -15.99 6.46 -23.59
N LEU A 368 -15.79 6.74 -22.30
CA LEU A 368 -16.86 6.79 -21.30
C LEU A 368 -17.74 8.05 -21.40
N VAL A 369 -17.12 9.22 -21.54
CA VAL A 369 -17.81 10.53 -21.46
C VAL A 369 -17.48 11.47 -22.63
N GLY A 370 -16.66 11.05 -23.58
CA GLY A 370 -16.27 11.88 -24.73
C GLY A 370 -15.19 12.93 -24.45
N ASP A 371 -14.67 13.00 -23.23
CA ASP A 371 -13.68 14.01 -22.79
C ASP A 371 -12.48 13.34 -22.11
N PRO A 372 -11.30 13.28 -22.77
CA PRO A 372 -10.11 12.67 -22.19
C PRO A 372 -9.54 13.44 -20.97
N LEU A 373 -9.93 14.70 -20.78
CA LEU A 373 -9.50 15.55 -19.66
C LEU A 373 -10.61 15.75 -18.62
N ALA A 374 -11.66 14.92 -18.63
CA ALA A 374 -12.79 15.05 -17.70
C ALA A 374 -12.36 15.09 -16.22
N PHE A 375 -11.33 14.32 -15.84
CA PHE A 375 -10.77 14.32 -14.47
C PHE A 375 -10.21 15.69 -14.03
N SER A 376 -9.79 16.52 -14.99
CA SER A 376 -9.29 17.87 -14.77
C SER A 376 -10.44 18.88 -14.82
N HIS A 377 -11.33 18.78 -15.81
CA HIS A 377 -12.45 19.72 -15.95
C HIS A 377 -13.45 19.63 -14.79
N VAL A 378 -13.68 18.43 -14.26
CA VAL A 378 -14.57 18.20 -13.09
C VAL A 378 -14.10 18.92 -11.83
N GLN A 379 -12.81 19.27 -11.72
CA GLN A 379 -12.23 19.98 -10.56
C GLN A 379 -12.93 21.33 -10.27
N SER A 380 -13.53 21.93 -11.29
CA SER A 380 -14.34 23.14 -11.17
C SER A 380 -15.52 23.01 -10.19
N HIS A 381 -16.06 21.80 -9.97
CA HIS A 381 -17.11 21.53 -8.98
C HIS A 381 -16.66 21.86 -7.55
N TRP A 382 -15.35 21.77 -7.27
CA TRP A 382 -14.76 22.14 -5.98
C TRP A 382 -14.11 23.53 -6.01
N ASN A 383 -14.50 24.38 -6.97
CA ASN A 383 -13.91 25.70 -7.21
C ASN A 383 -12.38 25.67 -7.44
N ARG A 384 -11.85 24.53 -7.93
CA ARG A 384 -10.44 24.36 -8.26
C ARG A 384 -10.22 24.62 -9.75
N HIS A 385 -9.34 25.55 -10.05
CA HIS A 385 -8.87 25.83 -11.40
C HIS A 385 -7.36 26.07 -11.36
N LEU A 386 -6.70 25.91 -12.52
CA LEU A 386 -5.28 26.19 -12.66
C LEU A 386 -5.01 27.65 -12.28
N ALA A 387 -4.04 27.86 -11.40
CA ALA A 387 -3.64 29.18 -10.95
C ALA A 387 -2.14 29.22 -10.67
N LEU A 388 -1.58 30.42 -10.51
CA LEU A 388 -0.18 30.55 -10.11
C LEU A 388 0.03 30.06 -8.66
N PRO A 389 1.22 29.55 -8.30
CA PRO A 389 1.48 28.88 -7.02
C PRO A 389 1.08 29.66 -5.75
N TRP A 390 1.12 30.99 -5.80
CA TRP A 390 0.80 31.88 -4.67
C TRP A 390 -0.69 32.23 -4.57
N VAL A 391 -1.50 31.96 -5.60
CA VAL A 391 -2.92 32.35 -5.62
C VAL A 391 -3.71 31.58 -4.56
N GLY A 392 -3.51 30.26 -4.45
CA GLY A 392 -4.16 29.45 -3.41
C GLY A 392 -3.78 29.89 -1.99
N ILE A 393 -2.53 30.30 -1.78
CA ILE A 393 -2.03 30.84 -0.50
C ILE A 393 -2.74 32.15 -0.19
N TRP A 394 -2.77 33.09 -1.15
CA TRP A 394 -3.43 34.38 -0.97
C TRP A 394 -4.94 34.25 -0.72
N ASN A 395 -5.61 33.39 -1.49
CA ASN A 395 -7.03 33.10 -1.31
C ASN A 395 -7.32 32.54 0.09
N SER A 396 -6.48 31.62 0.57
CA SER A 396 -6.62 31.04 1.91
C SER A 396 -6.41 32.09 3.01
N LEU A 397 -5.39 32.94 2.88
CA LEU A 397 -5.15 34.06 3.81
C LEU A 397 -6.33 35.04 3.84
N LYS A 398 -6.86 35.40 2.66
CA LYS A 398 -8.02 36.27 2.55
C LYS A 398 -9.24 35.66 3.25
N ILE A 399 -9.52 34.38 3.02
CA ILE A 399 -10.64 33.67 3.69
C ILE A 399 -10.45 33.65 5.20
N VAL A 400 -9.23 33.37 5.70
CA VAL A 400 -8.95 33.39 7.14
C VAL A 400 -9.19 34.78 7.73
N ALA A 401 -8.84 35.84 7.01
CA ALA A 401 -9.02 37.22 7.47
C ALA A 401 -10.48 37.71 7.42
N THR A 402 -11.31 37.17 6.53
CA THR A 402 -12.68 37.69 6.30
C THR A 402 -13.79 36.77 6.79
N THR A 403 -13.52 35.48 7.03
CA THR A 403 -14.59 34.55 7.41
C THR A 403 -15.00 34.72 8.87
N HIS A 404 -16.31 34.66 9.13
CA HIS A 404 -16.87 34.64 10.48
C HIS A 404 -17.11 33.23 11.01
N LEU A 405 -16.84 32.19 10.20
CA LEU A 405 -17.04 30.79 10.56
C LEU A 405 -15.73 30.20 11.11
N PRO A 406 -15.65 29.87 12.42
CA PRO A 406 -14.41 29.39 13.03
C PRO A 406 -13.86 28.12 12.37
N GLN A 407 -14.74 27.18 11.99
CA GLN A 407 -14.33 25.94 11.33
C GLN A 407 -13.65 26.19 9.98
N THR A 408 -14.20 27.10 9.17
CA THR A 408 -13.61 27.47 7.88
C THR A 408 -12.25 28.11 8.05
N ALA A 409 -12.11 29.03 9.02
CA ALA A 409 -10.83 29.66 9.34
C ALA A 409 -9.78 28.63 9.75
N VAL A 410 -10.13 27.69 10.64
CA VAL A 410 -9.22 26.63 11.10
C VAL A 410 -8.81 25.71 9.95
N ASN A 411 -9.73 25.29 9.09
CA ASN A 411 -9.41 24.43 7.94
C ASN A 411 -8.42 25.12 7.00
N LYS A 412 -8.64 26.40 6.67
CA LYS A 412 -7.72 27.18 5.82
C LYS A 412 -6.38 27.45 6.49
N LEU A 413 -6.36 27.67 7.80
CA LEU A 413 -5.12 27.79 8.54
C LEU A 413 -4.32 26.48 8.52
N LEU A 414 -4.98 25.32 8.69
CA LEU A 414 -4.32 24.02 8.58
C LEU A 414 -3.77 23.77 7.18
N GLU A 415 -4.53 24.09 6.13
CA GLU A 415 -4.04 24.01 4.74
C GLU A 415 -2.74 24.84 4.55
N LEU A 416 -2.72 26.08 5.07
CA LEU A 416 -1.55 26.96 5.04
C LEU A 416 -0.37 26.42 5.87
N VAL A 417 -0.63 25.90 7.08
CA VAL A 417 0.41 25.35 7.96
C VAL A 417 1.08 24.12 7.33
N PHE A 418 0.32 23.19 6.77
CA PHE A 418 0.89 22.01 6.10
C PHE A 418 1.61 22.38 4.81
N THR A 419 1.11 23.37 4.07
CA THR A 419 1.80 23.94 2.91
C THR A 419 3.15 24.54 3.32
N GLY A 420 3.16 25.37 4.36
CA GLY A 420 4.37 25.97 4.93
C GLY A 420 5.34 24.92 5.45
N LEU A 421 4.84 23.86 6.10
CA LEU A 421 5.65 22.72 6.55
C LEU A 421 6.35 22.04 5.37
N MET A 422 5.62 21.69 4.31
CA MET A 422 6.21 21.04 3.13
C MET A 422 7.29 21.90 2.47
N ILE A 423 7.00 23.19 2.23
CA ILE A 423 7.96 24.14 1.64
C ILE A 423 9.16 24.33 2.57
N GLY A 424 8.93 24.53 3.87
CA GLY A 424 9.98 24.73 4.86
C GLY A 424 10.92 23.52 4.97
N VAL A 425 10.36 22.30 4.98
CA VAL A 425 11.15 21.07 5.00
C VAL A 425 11.96 20.92 3.71
N LEU A 426 11.37 21.20 2.54
CA LEU A 426 12.10 21.19 1.26
C LEU A 426 13.26 22.20 1.28
N VAL A 427 12.99 23.47 1.59
CA VAL A 427 14.00 24.55 1.52
C VAL A 427 15.14 24.33 2.52
N ALA A 428 14.83 23.92 3.75
CA ALA A 428 15.86 23.67 4.77
C ALA A 428 16.58 22.32 4.59
N GLY A 429 15.94 21.35 3.92
CA GLY A 429 16.39 19.96 3.84
C GLY A 429 16.85 19.48 2.47
N TYR A 430 16.64 20.21 1.37
CA TYR A 430 16.89 19.69 0.01
C TYR A 430 18.34 19.24 -0.20
N ARG A 431 19.32 19.90 0.41
CA ARG A 431 20.74 19.53 0.34
C ARG A 431 21.07 18.21 1.04
N ARG A 432 20.17 17.70 1.89
CA ARG A 432 20.31 16.41 2.57
C ARG A 432 19.76 15.25 1.75
N LEU A 433 18.98 15.53 0.70
CA LEU A 433 18.40 14.53 -0.18
C LEU A 433 19.24 14.37 -1.44
N ARG A 434 19.13 13.20 -2.09
CA ARG A 434 19.54 13.08 -3.49
C ARG A 434 18.76 14.08 -4.36
N PRO A 435 19.38 14.61 -5.44
CA PRO A 435 18.69 15.52 -6.36
C PRO A 435 17.38 14.97 -6.93
N SER A 436 17.30 13.67 -7.22
CA SER A 436 16.09 12.99 -7.70
C SER A 436 14.94 13.05 -6.68
N ALA A 437 15.21 12.72 -5.42
CA ALA A 437 14.22 12.80 -4.34
C ALA A 437 13.81 14.25 -4.04
N ALA A 438 14.74 15.20 -4.07
CA ALA A 438 14.46 16.62 -3.91
C ALA A 438 13.60 17.17 -5.06
N ALA A 439 13.87 16.79 -6.30
CA ALA A 439 13.09 17.19 -7.47
C ALA A 439 11.65 16.64 -7.41
N TYR A 440 11.49 15.36 -7.06
CA TYR A 440 10.17 14.79 -6.86
C TYR A 440 9.40 15.49 -5.72
N MET A 441 10.08 15.77 -4.60
CA MET A 441 9.47 16.51 -3.49
C MET A 441 9.02 17.91 -3.93
N ALA A 442 9.87 18.63 -4.67
CA ALA A 442 9.57 19.96 -5.18
C ALA A 442 8.37 19.94 -6.15
N LEU A 443 8.33 18.99 -7.08
CA LEU A 443 7.23 18.87 -8.04
C LEU A 443 5.91 18.48 -7.38
N SER A 444 5.97 17.57 -6.40
CA SER A 444 4.78 17.13 -5.64
C SER A 444 4.21 18.24 -4.74
N ILE A 445 5.00 19.25 -4.41
CA ILE A 445 4.53 20.47 -3.73
C ILE A 445 4.03 21.49 -4.77
N LEU A 446 4.78 21.70 -5.84
CA LEU A 446 4.50 22.73 -6.85
C LEU A 446 3.19 22.46 -7.61
N VAL A 447 2.92 21.21 -8.01
CA VAL A 447 1.74 20.89 -8.82
C VAL A 447 0.42 21.19 -8.08
N PRO A 448 0.21 20.74 -6.83
CA PRO A 448 -0.97 21.14 -6.05
C PRO A 448 -1.05 22.65 -5.77
N LEU A 449 0.10 23.33 -5.61
CA LEU A 449 0.14 24.79 -5.44
C LEU A 449 -0.32 25.55 -6.68
N CYS A 450 -0.13 24.99 -7.87
CA CYS A 450 -0.64 25.57 -9.13
C CYS A 450 -2.17 25.46 -9.28
N THR A 451 -2.91 25.53 -8.18
CA THR A 451 -4.37 25.53 -8.17
C THR A 451 -4.90 26.68 -7.31
N SER A 452 -6.11 27.13 -7.60
CA SER A 452 -6.77 28.25 -6.91
C SER A 452 -7.08 28.00 -5.42
N SER A 453 -6.88 26.78 -4.93
CA SER A 453 -7.28 26.32 -3.58
C SER A 453 -6.24 25.37 -2.99
N LEU A 454 -5.93 25.52 -1.71
CA LEU A 454 -5.04 24.63 -0.95
C LEU A 454 -5.75 23.42 -0.34
N MET A 455 -6.97 23.13 -0.81
CA MET A 455 -7.74 21.98 -0.36
C MET A 455 -6.92 20.69 -0.47
N SER A 456 -6.88 19.93 0.62
CA SER A 456 -6.17 18.65 0.75
C SER A 456 -4.64 18.70 0.78
N MET A 457 -4.02 19.86 0.99
CA MET A 457 -2.56 19.97 1.21
C MET A 457 -2.03 19.08 2.34
N GLN A 458 -2.84 18.78 3.34
CA GLN A 458 -2.47 17.87 4.43
C GLN A 458 -2.36 16.41 3.96
N ARG A 459 -3.13 15.99 2.95
CA ARG A 459 -3.04 14.65 2.32
C ARG A 459 -1.91 14.57 1.30
N PHE A 460 -1.62 15.65 0.59
CA PHE A 460 -0.42 15.74 -0.26
C PHE A 460 0.86 15.62 0.57
N ALA A 461 0.91 16.26 1.75
CA ALA A 461 2.01 16.11 2.69
C ALA A 461 2.19 14.66 3.19
N LEU A 462 1.09 13.93 3.40
CA LEU A 462 1.09 12.57 3.95
C LEU A 462 1.85 11.57 3.07
N VAL A 463 1.76 11.70 1.75
CA VAL A 463 2.38 10.78 0.79
C VAL A 463 3.77 11.24 0.32
N LEU A 464 4.23 12.41 0.79
CA LEU A 464 5.50 13.03 0.43
C LEU A 464 6.69 12.40 1.16
N PHE A 465 7.00 11.14 0.83
CA PHE A 465 7.98 10.33 1.56
C PHE A 465 9.37 10.98 1.81
N PRO A 466 9.96 11.82 0.92
CA PRO A 466 11.26 12.43 1.20
C PRO A 466 11.21 13.43 2.36
N MET A 467 10.04 14.04 2.61
CA MET A 467 9.79 14.91 3.76
C MET A 467 10.05 14.16 5.06
N PHE A 468 9.52 12.93 5.18
CA PHE A 468 9.67 12.09 6.37
C PHE A 468 11.11 11.64 6.60
N ALA A 469 11.91 11.48 5.54
CA ALA A 469 13.33 11.22 5.66
C ALA A 469 14.11 12.43 6.19
N ILE A 470 13.79 13.65 5.75
CA ILE A 470 14.38 14.88 6.30
C ILE A 470 13.98 15.05 7.77
N LEU A 471 12.69 14.88 8.10
CA LEU A 471 12.21 14.93 9.48
C LEU A 471 12.93 13.89 10.35
N ALA A 472 13.13 12.67 9.84
CA ALA A 472 13.88 11.62 10.52
C ALA A 472 15.37 11.93 10.71
N LEU A 473 16.00 12.65 9.79
CA LEU A 473 17.36 13.15 9.96
C LEU A 473 17.43 14.20 11.09
N TRP A 474 16.52 15.18 11.08
CA TRP A 474 16.49 16.21 12.13
C TRP A 474 16.08 15.64 13.50
N GLY A 475 15.21 14.63 13.50
CA GLY A 475 14.80 13.86 14.66
C GLY A 475 15.91 13.04 15.31
N GLN A 476 17.13 13.02 14.76
CA GLN A 476 18.29 12.53 15.53
C GLN A 476 18.54 13.40 16.77
N LYS A 477 18.18 14.69 16.72
CA LYS A 477 18.20 15.58 17.87
C LYS A 477 16.99 15.29 18.76
N PRO A 478 17.17 14.93 20.06
CA PRO A 478 16.07 14.57 20.95
C PRO A 478 14.98 15.65 21.06
N SER A 479 15.37 16.93 21.10
CA SER A 479 14.41 18.05 21.16
C SER A 479 13.51 18.12 19.93
N VAL A 480 14.06 17.89 18.73
CA VAL A 480 13.29 17.89 17.48
C VAL A 480 12.39 16.67 17.39
N ASN A 481 12.90 15.49 17.78
CA ASN A 481 12.07 14.27 17.88
C ASN A 481 10.87 14.48 18.80
N ASN A 482 11.12 14.99 20.01
CA ASN A 482 10.07 15.24 20.99
C ASN A 482 9.04 16.23 20.47
N LEU A 483 9.47 17.30 19.78
CA LEU A 483 8.57 18.25 19.14
C LEU A 483 7.70 17.61 18.06
N ILE A 484 8.29 16.81 17.16
CA ILE A 484 7.56 16.11 16.10
C ILE A 484 6.51 15.18 16.72
N VAL A 485 6.89 14.38 17.72
CA VAL A 485 5.99 13.43 18.39
C VAL A 485 4.89 14.14 19.17
N ALA A 486 5.24 15.18 19.93
CA ALA A 486 4.30 15.95 20.76
C ALA A 486 3.27 16.72 19.93
N LEU A 487 3.60 17.10 18.69
CA LEU A 487 2.63 17.71 17.78
C LEU A 487 1.84 16.67 16.99
N SER A 488 2.50 15.61 16.51
CA SER A 488 1.88 14.66 15.57
C SER A 488 0.85 13.76 16.25
N LEU A 489 1.13 13.22 17.44
CA LEU A 489 0.22 12.29 18.11
C LEU A 489 -1.11 12.95 18.55
N PRO A 490 -1.13 14.13 19.21
CA PRO A 490 -2.40 14.76 19.57
C PRO A 490 -3.19 15.20 18.34
N LEU A 491 -2.52 15.73 17.30
CA LEU A 491 -3.20 16.10 16.07
C LEU A 491 -3.76 14.89 15.33
N LEU A 492 -3.04 13.76 15.29
CA LEU A 492 -3.55 12.50 14.75
C LEU A 492 -4.78 12.02 15.51
N GLY A 493 -4.76 12.08 16.85
CA GLY A 493 -5.92 11.75 17.66
C GLY A 493 -7.12 12.65 17.34
N LEU A 494 -6.91 13.97 17.31
CA LEU A 494 -7.94 14.95 16.97
C LEU A 494 -8.49 14.74 15.55
N PHE A 495 -7.62 14.55 14.56
CA PHE A 495 -8.00 14.35 13.16
C PHE A 495 -8.73 13.03 12.95
N THR A 496 -8.35 11.98 13.68
CA THR A 496 -9.07 10.71 13.70
C THR A 496 -10.48 10.89 14.27
N VAL A 497 -10.62 11.62 15.38
CA VAL A 497 -11.93 11.95 15.97
C VAL A 497 -12.81 12.74 15.01
N LEU A 498 -12.25 13.77 14.37
CA LEU A 498 -12.97 14.63 13.43
C LEU A 498 -13.41 13.83 12.18
N PHE A 499 -12.51 13.05 11.58
CA PHE A 499 -12.82 12.16 10.48
C PHE A 499 -13.93 11.17 10.86
N ALA A 500 -13.79 10.55 12.03
CA ALA A 500 -14.76 9.61 12.59
C ALA A 500 -16.11 10.23 12.97
N ASN A 501 -16.29 11.55 12.80
CA ASN A 501 -17.55 12.25 13.01
C ASN A 501 -17.99 13.11 11.80
N TRP A 502 -17.49 12.83 10.59
CA TRP A 502 -17.86 13.58 9.36
C TRP A 502 -17.49 15.08 9.42
N TYR A 503 -16.44 15.41 10.18
CA TYR A 503 -15.78 16.70 10.05
C TYR A 503 -14.69 16.61 8.98
N TRP A 504 -14.57 17.68 8.20
CA TRP A 504 -13.53 17.79 7.18
C TRP A 504 -12.18 18.01 7.86
N VAL A 505 -11.19 17.22 7.48
CA VAL A 505 -9.84 17.25 8.08
C VAL A 505 -8.77 17.50 7.04
N ALA A 506 -8.93 16.95 5.84
CA ALA A 506 -8.02 17.11 4.73
C ALA A 506 -8.65 16.65 3.41
#